data_AF-A0A9D8RFJ8-F1
#
_entry.id   AF-A0A9D8RFJ8-F1
#
_cell.length_a   1.000
_cell.length_b   1.000
_cell.length_c   1.000
_cell.angle_alpha   90.00
_cell.angle_beta   90.00
_cell.angle_gamma   90.00
#
_symmetry.space_group_name_H-M   'P 1'
#
loop_
_entity.id
_entity.type
_entity.pdbx_description
1 polymer ?
#
loop_
_entity_poly.entity_id
_entity_poly.type
_entity_poly.pdbx_seq_one_letter_code
_entity_poly.pdbx_strand_id
1 'polypeptide(L)'
;MKLSPLFTVKDNRLYKLADNSVVDLAQLPCLTAKNLTYNTNPFFIIEIPWSMIELEAELYNEDFLAKLRDFLKQFEEKNQFAIIKPVVDKPLNSSDDDEAFTSAFNHTARRIKDCTALIGLELPKELLAKGTGADSPAAAFMETLAVKHAHYVYFADKNNVSDQAVAFSELPVAFY
;
A
#
# COMPACT_ATOMS: atom_id res chain seq x y z
N MET A 1 -15.88 -12.41 -2.36
CA MET A 1 -15.20 -13.22 -1.32
C MET A 1 -14.74 -12.25 -0.24
N LYS A 2 -15.11 -12.44 1.03
CA LYS A 2 -14.70 -11.55 2.13
C LYS A 2 -13.34 -12.04 2.63
N LEU A 3 -12.29 -11.25 2.47
CA LEU A 3 -10.96 -11.59 3.00
C LEU A 3 -11.01 -11.50 4.53
N SER A 4 -10.46 -12.51 5.21
CA SER A 4 -10.29 -12.47 6.66
C SER A 4 -8.99 -11.74 6.98
N PRO A 5 -8.98 -10.81 7.94
CA PRO A 5 -7.75 -10.13 8.33
C PRO A 5 -6.76 -11.16 8.89
N LEU A 6 -5.52 -11.12 8.38
CA LEU A 6 -4.40 -11.93 8.89
C LEU A 6 -3.50 -11.16 9.85
N PHE A 7 -3.62 -9.83 9.83
CA PHE A 7 -2.79 -8.91 10.58
C PHE A 7 -3.65 -7.89 11.32
N THR A 8 -3.09 -7.32 12.38
CA THR A 8 -3.67 -6.21 13.13
C THR A 8 -2.58 -5.22 13.50
N VAL A 9 -2.94 -3.96 13.76
CA VAL A 9 -2.03 -2.94 14.24
C VAL A 9 -2.36 -2.60 15.68
N LYS A 10 -1.35 -2.61 16.55
CA LYS A 10 -1.42 -2.17 17.95
C LYS A 10 -0.16 -1.41 18.27
N ASP A 11 -0.24 -0.33 19.03
CA ASP A 11 0.93 0.45 19.48
C ASP A 11 1.94 0.75 18.35
N ASN A 12 1.43 1.17 17.19
CA ASN A 12 2.21 1.47 15.99
C ASN A 12 3.07 0.31 15.45
N ARG A 13 2.66 -0.93 15.71
CA ARG A 13 3.33 -2.16 15.27
C ARG A 13 2.35 -3.10 14.60
N LEU A 14 2.84 -3.81 13.58
CA LEU A 14 2.09 -4.84 12.87
C LEU A 14 2.23 -6.17 13.60
N TYR A 15 1.11 -6.81 13.90
CA TYR A 15 1.03 -8.11 14.55
C TYR A 15 0.34 -9.12 13.66
N LYS A 16 0.85 -10.36 13.62
CA LYS A 16 0.12 -11.49 13.02
C LYS A 16 -1.00 -11.92 13.96
N LEU A 17 -2.21 -12.09 13.45
CA LEU A 17 -3.34 -12.56 14.26
C LEU A 17 -3.21 -14.03 14.68
N ALA A 18 -2.44 -14.83 13.93
CA ALA A 18 -2.26 -16.25 14.22
C ALA A 18 -1.50 -16.52 15.52
N ASP A 19 -0.48 -15.71 15.84
CA ASP A 19 0.45 -15.96 16.95
C ASP A 19 0.82 -14.71 17.76
N ASN A 20 0.25 -13.53 17.45
CA ASN A 20 0.61 -12.24 18.02
C ASN A 20 2.12 -11.89 17.90
N SER A 21 2.84 -12.47 16.94
CA SER A 21 4.21 -12.07 16.65
C SER A 21 4.25 -10.70 15.98
N VAL A 22 5.26 -9.90 16.34
CA VAL A 22 5.51 -8.57 15.76
C VAL A 22 6.23 -8.74 14.42
N VAL A 23 5.81 -7.98 13.42
CA VAL A 23 6.53 -7.80 12.15
C VAL A 23 7.33 -6.50 12.23
N ASP A 24 8.66 -6.59 12.25
CA ASP A 24 9.52 -5.41 12.25
C ASP A 24 9.66 -4.84 10.83
N LEU A 25 8.84 -3.85 10.52
CA LEU A 25 8.79 -3.17 9.23
C LEU A 25 10.13 -2.55 8.83
N ALA A 26 10.98 -2.14 9.81
CA ALA A 26 12.24 -1.46 9.54
C ALA A 26 13.34 -2.40 9.01
N GLN A 27 13.17 -3.71 9.17
CA GLN A 27 14.13 -4.73 8.75
C GLN A 27 13.64 -5.52 7.52
N LEU A 28 12.50 -5.12 6.94
CA LEU A 28 11.95 -5.82 5.80
C LEU A 28 12.78 -5.55 4.53
N PRO A 29 13.08 -6.58 3.74
CA PRO A 29 13.71 -6.39 2.44
C PRO A 29 12.80 -5.57 1.55
N CYS A 30 13.37 -4.54 0.93
CA CYS A 30 12.69 -3.72 -0.06
C CYS A 30 13.03 -4.22 -1.46
N LEU A 31 12.00 -4.58 -2.23
CA LEU A 31 12.09 -4.95 -3.63
C LEU A 31 11.56 -3.79 -4.47
N THR A 32 12.31 -3.35 -5.47
CA THR A 32 11.77 -2.43 -6.46
C THR A 32 10.97 -3.21 -7.49
N ALA A 33 9.82 -2.71 -7.92
CA ALA A 33 8.99 -3.36 -8.94
C ALA A 33 9.71 -3.64 -10.28
N LYS A 34 10.83 -2.95 -10.57
CA LYS A 34 11.70 -3.22 -11.73
C LYS A 34 12.51 -4.52 -11.59
N ASN A 35 12.71 -4.99 -10.37
CA ASN A 35 13.57 -6.13 -10.04
C ASN A 35 12.91 -6.98 -8.94
N LEU A 36 11.74 -7.55 -9.27
CA LEU A 36 11.04 -8.47 -8.39
C LEU A 36 11.76 -9.82 -8.39
N THR A 37 12.48 -10.10 -7.32
CA THR A 37 13.18 -11.37 -7.10
C THR A 37 12.59 -12.08 -5.88
N TYR A 38 12.39 -13.39 -6.00
CA TYR A 38 12.02 -14.21 -4.85
C TYR A 38 13.18 -14.34 -3.86
N ASN A 39 12.89 -14.26 -2.57
CA ASN A 39 13.81 -14.64 -1.51
C ASN A 39 13.08 -15.49 -0.46
N THR A 40 13.79 -15.92 0.59
CA THR A 40 13.26 -16.76 1.67
C THR A 40 12.62 -15.98 2.84
N ASN A 41 12.67 -14.65 2.81
CA ASN A 41 12.02 -13.80 3.80
C ASN A 41 10.50 -13.95 3.69
N PRO A 42 9.77 -14.08 4.81
CA PRO A 42 8.31 -14.14 4.79
C PRO A 42 7.63 -12.80 4.52
N PHE A 43 8.33 -11.66 4.65
CA PHE A 43 7.76 -10.32 4.53
C PHE A 43 8.60 -9.42 3.63
N PHE A 44 7.94 -8.57 2.86
CA PHE A 44 8.58 -7.68 1.90
C PHE A 44 7.90 -6.32 1.82
N ILE A 45 8.69 -5.31 1.49
CA ILE A 45 8.19 -4.05 0.96
C ILE A 45 8.41 -4.07 -0.55
N ILE A 46 7.39 -3.72 -1.33
CA ILE A 46 7.48 -3.61 -2.79
C ILE A 46 7.33 -2.14 -3.17
N GLU A 47 8.42 -1.53 -3.58
CA GLU A 47 8.44 -0.16 -4.11
C GLU A 47 7.89 -0.13 -5.53
N ILE A 48 6.82 0.63 -5.72
CA ILE A 48 6.18 0.80 -7.01
C ILE A 48 6.30 2.28 -7.42
N PRO A 49 7.21 2.60 -8.35
CA PRO A 49 7.25 3.90 -9.01
C PRO A 49 5.96 4.21 -9.77
N TRP A 50 5.46 5.44 -9.63
CA TRP A 50 4.28 5.94 -10.35
C TRP A 50 4.44 5.78 -11.87
N SER A 51 5.64 6.04 -12.41
CA SER A 51 5.92 5.89 -13.84
C SER A 51 5.78 4.47 -14.38
N MET A 52 5.75 3.44 -13.53
CA MET A 52 5.52 2.07 -13.96
C MET A 52 4.06 1.69 -14.00
N ILE A 53 3.22 2.37 -13.22
CA ILE A 53 1.77 2.15 -13.21
C ILE A 53 1.12 2.91 -14.35
N GLU A 54 1.51 4.17 -14.54
CA GLU A 54 0.91 5.07 -15.52
C GLU A 54 2.02 5.58 -16.43
N LEU A 55 1.95 5.22 -17.71
CA LEU A 55 2.96 5.55 -18.72
C LEU A 55 2.80 6.99 -19.21
N GLU A 56 1.56 7.38 -19.46
CA GLU A 56 1.10 8.71 -19.84
C GLU A 56 -0.19 8.99 -19.07
N ALA A 57 -0.63 10.24 -19.02
CA ALA A 57 -1.84 10.62 -18.29
C ALA A 57 -3.02 9.70 -18.67
N GLU A 58 -3.59 9.02 -17.67
CA GLU A 58 -4.67 8.05 -17.77
C GLU A 58 -4.35 6.76 -18.58
N LEU A 59 -3.11 6.61 -19.07
CA LEU A 59 -2.64 5.41 -19.77
C LEU A 59 -1.91 4.48 -18.81
N TYR A 60 -2.65 3.52 -18.25
CA TYR A 60 -2.12 2.55 -17.30
C TYR A 60 -1.39 1.38 -17.97
N ASN A 61 -0.27 0.98 -17.37
CA ASN A 61 0.53 -0.17 -17.79
C ASN A 61 -0.09 -1.48 -17.31
N GLU A 62 -1.09 -1.96 -18.04
CA GLU A 62 -1.84 -3.16 -17.66
C GLU A 62 -1.01 -4.44 -17.62
N ASP A 63 0.00 -4.54 -18.49
CA ASP A 63 0.92 -5.67 -18.51
C ASP A 63 1.76 -5.74 -17.23
N PHE A 64 2.21 -4.59 -16.73
CA PHE A 64 2.90 -4.51 -15.44
C PHE A 64 1.97 -4.91 -14.29
N LEU A 65 0.75 -4.37 -14.25
CA LEU A 65 -0.21 -4.66 -13.18
C LEU A 65 -0.63 -6.13 -13.16
N ALA A 66 -0.76 -6.78 -14.32
CA ALA A 66 -1.02 -8.20 -14.42
C ALA A 66 0.16 -9.02 -13.84
N LYS A 67 1.40 -8.68 -14.21
CA LYS A 67 2.60 -9.35 -13.67
C LYS A 67 2.76 -9.14 -12.17
N LEU A 68 2.46 -7.94 -11.67
CA LEU A 68 2.47 -7.65 -10.23
C LEU A 68 1.47 -8.53 -9.50
N ARG A 69 0.25 -8.65 -10.03
CA ARG A 69 -0.77 -9.55 -9.47
C ARG A 69 -0.29 -11.01 -9.44
N ASP A 70 0.24 -11.51 -10.56
CA ASP A 70 0.73 -12.90 -10.65
C ASP A 70 1.92 -13.14 -9.69
N PHE A 71 2.76 -12.14 -9.48
CA PHE A 71 3.84 -12.20 -8.50
C PHE A 71 3.30 -12.26 -7.06
N LEU A 72 2.33 -11.41 -6.71
CA LEU A 72 1.67 -11.44 -5.40
C LEU A 72 0.90 -12.74 -5.17
N LYS A 73 0.33 -13.35 -6.21
CA LYS A 73 -0.32 -14.67 -6.12
C LYS A 73 0.67 -15.78 -5.75
N GLN A 74 1.90 -15.72 -6.24
CA GLN A 74 2.95 -16.67 -5.84
C GLN A 74 3.37 -16.49 -4.37
N PHE A 75 3.20 -15.30 -3.79
CA PHE A 75 3.43 -15.11 -2.36
C PHE A 75 2.39 -15.86 -1.52
N GLU A 76 1.14 -15.93 -1.98
CA GLU A 76 0.08 -16.71 -1.30
C GLU A 76 0.45 -18.20 -1.20
N GLU A 77 0.94 -18.77 -2.30
CA GLU A 77 1.37 -20.19 -2.36
C GLU A 77 2.54 -20.49 -1.41
N LYS A 78 3.40 -19.49 -1.18
CA LYS A 78 4.61 -19.60 -0.35
C LYS A 78 4.42 -19.12 1.08
N ASN A 79 3.20 -18.69 1.45
CA ASN A 79 2.88 -18.06 2.72
C ASN A 79 3.81 -16.85 3.03
N GLN A 80 4.07 -16.06 1.99
CA GLN A 80 4.80 -14.80 2.05
C GLN A 80 3.83 -13.62 1.95
N PHE A 81 4.27 -12.46 2.41
CA PHE A 81 3.44 -11.28 2.47
C PHE A 81 4.17 -10.02 2.00
N ALA A 82 3.40 -9.07 1.47
CA ALA A 82 3.92 -7.83 0.92
C ALA A 82 3.19 -6.61 1.49
N ILE A 83 3.93 -5.51 1.62
CA ILE A 83 3.43 -4.14 1.76
C ILE A 83 3.84 -3.39 0.51
N ILE A 84 2.92 -2.65 -0.11
CA ILE A 84 3.28 -1.79 -1.25
C ILE A 84 3.74 -0.44 -0.74
N LYS A 85 4.86 0.04 -1.26
CA LYS A 85 5.35 1.39 -1.04
C LYS A 85 5.19 2.20 -2.33
N PRO A 86 4.21 3.11 -2.38
CA PRO A 86 4.08 4.04 -3.49
C PRO A 86 5.32 4.94 -3.59
N VAL A 87 5.89 5.07 -4.79
CA VAL A 87 7.06 5.93 -5.03
C VAL A 87 6.69 7.03 -6.02
N VAL A 88 6.77 8.28 -5.57
CA VAL A 88 6.60 9.47 -6.41
C VAL A 88 7.89 9.70 -7.19
N ASP A 89 7.93 9.25 -8.45
CA ASP A 89 9.06 9.43 -9.37
C ASP A 89 8.73 10.34 -10.57
N LYS A 90 7.54 10.94 -10.56
CA LYS A 90 7.12 12.03 -11.44
C LYS A 90 6.89 13.31 -10.62
N PRO A 91 6.85 14.50 -11.25
CA PRO A 91 6.50 15.74 -10.55
C PRO A 91 5.14 15.64 -9.84
N LEU A 92 5.05 16.19 -8.64
CA LEU A 92 3.85 16.18 -7.79
C LEU A 92 3.60 17.57 -7.20
N ASN A 93 3.44 18.56 -8.08
CA ASN A 93 3.53 19.97 -7.75
C ASN A 93 2.17 20.65 -7.60
N SER A 94 1.10 20.00 -8.05
CA SER A 94 -0.26 20.54 -8.09
C SER A 94 -1.29 19.56 -7.51
N SER A 95 -2.52 20.05 -7.30
CA SER A 95 -3.65 19.20 -6.90
C SER A 95 -3.97 18.15 -7.96
N ASP A 96 -3.90 18.53 -9.24
CA ASP A 96 -4.13 17.62 -10.36
C ASP A 96 -3.10 16.47 -10.36
N ASP A 97 -1.85 16.75 -10.00
CA ASP A 97 -0.82 15.70 -9.85
C ASP A 97 -1.13 14.76 -8.67
N ASP A 98 -1.64 15.29 -7.55
CA ASP A 98 -2.04 14.49 -6.39
C ASP A 98 -3.20 13.54 -6.73
N GLU A 99 -4.18 14.03 -7.49
CA GLU A 99 -5.31 13.25 -7.99
C GLU A 99 -4.87 12.19 -9.01
N ALA A 100 -3.96 12.52 -9.92
CA ALA A 100 -3.42 11.59 -10.90
C ALA A 100 -2.60 10.47 -10.23
N PHE A 101 -1.74 10.82 -9.27
CA PHE A 101 -1.00 9.86 -8.46
C PHE A 101 -1.95 8.93 -7.68
N THR A 102 -2.94 9.50 -7.01
CA THR A 102 -3.95 8.74 -6.27
C THR A 102 -4.75 7.81 -7.19
N SER A 103 -5.11 8.28 -8.39
CA SER A 103 -5.85 7.51 -9.38
C SER A 103 -5.03 6.32 -9.90
N ALA A 104 -3.74 6.52 -10.17
CA ALA A 104 -2.83 5.44 -10.56
C ALA A 104 -2.75 4.35 -9.48
N PHE A 105 -2.60 4.72 -8.21
CA PHE A 105 -2.56 3.75 -7.12
C PHE A 105 -3.92 3.12 -6.80
N ASN A 106 -5.02 3.84 -6.98
CA ASN A 106 -6.36 3.26 -6.90
C ASN A 106 -6.58 2.19 -7.99
N HIS A 107 -6.11 2.46 -9.21
CA HIS A 107 -6.15 1.49 -10.31
C HIS A 107 -5.28 0.27 -10.01
N THR A 108 -4.06 0.49 -9.50
CA THR A 108 -3.15 -0.57 -9.03
C THR A 108 -3.84 -1.44 -7.98
N ALA A 109 -4.40 -0.80 -6.96
CA ALA A 109 -5.12 -1.46 -5.89
C ALA A 109 -6.26 -2.31 -6.47
N ARG A 110 -7.10 -1.77 -7.37
CA ARG A 110 -8.18 -2.53 -8.02
C ARG A 110 -7.69 -3.82 -8.69
N ARG A 111 -6.49 -3.81 -9.30
CA ARG A 111 -5.91 -4.98 -9.99
C ARG A 111 -5.44 -6.07 -9.04
N ILE A 112 -4.99 -5.72 -7.84
CA ILE A 112 -4.42 -6.66 -6.86
C ILE A 112 -5.34 -6.94 -5.67
N LYS A 113 -6.62 -6.54 -5.76
CA LYS A 113 -7.60 -6.64 -4.66
C LYS A 113 -7.92 -8.03 -4.13
N ASP A 114 -7.65 -9.03 -4.94
CA ASP A 114 -7.85 -10.42 -4.61
C ASP A 114 -6.59 -11.09 -4.09
N CYS A 115 -5.49 -10.34 -3.92
CA CYS A 115 -4.22 -10.85 -3.41
C CYS A 115 -4.19 -10.87 -1.87
N THR A 116 -4.34 -12.05 -1.26
CA THR A 116 -4.37 -12.23 0.20
C THR A 116 -3.01 -12.03 0.86
N ALA A 117 -1.93 -12.19 0.08
CA ALA A 117 -0.55 -11.91 0.49
C ALA A 117 -0.29 -10.40 0.69
N LEU A 118 -1.14 -9.51 0.16
CA LEU A 118 -0.98 -8.08 0.32
C LEU A 118 -1.57 -7.63 1.67
N ILE A 119 -0.71 -7.11 2.54
CA ILE A 119 -1.08 -6.64 3.87
C ILE A 119 -1.64 -5.21 3.82
N GLY A 120 -1.05 -4.36 2.97
CA GLY A 120 -1.37 -2.94 2.98
C GLY A 120 -0.41 -2.09 2.18
N LEU A 121 -0.46 -0.78 2.42
CA LEU A 121 0.33 0.23 1.72
C LEU A 121 1.02 1.19 2.69
N GLU A 122 2.20 1.66 2.29
CA GLU A 122 2.80 2.85 2.89
C GLU A 122 2.12 4.11 2.35
N LEU A 123 1.98 5.13 3.19
CA LEU A 123 1.53 6.45 2.80
C LEU A 123 2.69 7.20 2.14
N PRO A 124 2.48 7.77 0.94
CA PRO A 124 3.53 8.52 0.27
C PRO A 124 3.93 9.73 1.12
N LYS A 125 5.22 9.86 1.42
CA LYS A 125 5.77 10.97 2.23
C LYS A 125 5.50 12.34 1.58
N GLU A 126 5.44 12.40 0.26
CA GLU A 126 5.17 13.61 -0.51
C GLU A 126 3.74 14.11 -0.28
N LEU A 127 2.76 13.20 -0.15
CA LEU A 127 1.39 13.56 0.21
C LEU A 127 1.28 13.96 1.69
N LEU A 128 1.97 13.25 2.58
CA LEU A 128 2.02 13.59 4.01
C LEU A 128 2.63 14.98 4.25
N ALA A 129 3.64 15.35 3.46
CA ALA A 129 4.27 16.67 3.55
C ALA A 129 3.32 17.83 3.20
N LYS A 130 2.21 17.56 2.51
CA LYS A 130 1.16 18.53 2.17
C LYS A 130 0.09 18.66 3.27
N GLY A 131 0.21 17.90 4.37
CA GLY A 131 -0.67 17.95 5.52
C GLY A 131 -1.24 16.57 5.90
N THR A 132 -1.80 16.48 7.11
CA THR A 132 -2.37 15.24 7.68
C THR A 132 -3.82 15.40 8.14
N GLY A 133 -4.45 16.55 7.87
CA GLY A 133 -5.87 16.79 8.19
C GLY A 133 -6.81 15.97 7.31
N ALA A 134 -8.11 15.99 7.63
CA ALA A 134 -9.14 15.27 6.88
C ALA A 134 -9.20 15.67 5.39
N ASP A 135 -8.94 16.95 5.09
CA ASP A 135 -8.93 17.47 3.72
C ASP A 135 -7.54 17.38 3.05
N SER A 136 -6.60 16.62 3.63
CA SER A 136 -5.25 16.49 3.08
C SER A 136 -5.18 15.51 1.90
N PRO A 137 -4.20 15.67 0.98
CA PRO A 137 -3.97 14.71 -0.08
C PRO A 137 -3.71 13.27 0.43
N ALA A 138 -3.05 13.13 1.59
CA ALA A 138 -2.82 11.83 2.21
C ALA A 138 -4.13 11.18 2.69
N ALA A 139 -5.06 11.96 3.25
CA ALA A 139 -6.38 11.48 3.63
C ALA A 139 -7.19 11.05 2.40
N ALA A 140 -7.22 11.88 1.36
CA ALA A 140 -7.90 11.56 0.10
C ALA A 140 -7.34 10.28 -0.56
N PHE A 141 -6.03 10.07 -0.51
CA PHE A 141 -5.37 8.86 -1.00
C PHE A 141 -5.88 7.61 -0.25
N MET A 142 -5.87 7.65 1.08
CA MET A 142 -6.36 6.54 1.90
C MET A 142 -7.83 6.23 1.65
N GLU A 143 -8.69 7.25 1.67
CA GLU A 143 -10.13 7.10 1.46
C GLU A 143 -10.43 6.46 0.11
N THR A 144 -9.77 6.96 -0.95
CA THR A 144 -9.93 6.45 -2.31
C THR A 144 -9.58 4.96 -2.41
N LEU A 145 -8.45 4.56 -1.82
CA LEU A 145 -8.01 3.16 -1.85
C LEU A 145 -8.86 2.26 -0.92
N ALA A 146 -9.30 2.78 0.23
CA ALA A 146 -10.09 2.04 1.21
C ALA A 146 -11.44 1.57 0.66
N VAL A 147 -12.07 2.32 -0.24
CA VAL A 147 -13.33 1.93 -0.92
C VAL A 147 -13.23 0.55 -1.56
N LYS A 148 -12.05 0.19 -2.08
CA LYS A 148 -11.84 -1.10 -2.74
C LYS A 148 -11.22 -2.14 -1.82
N HIS A 149 -10.62 -1.72 -0.70
CA HIS A 149 -9.74 -2.55 0.13
C HIS A 149 -9.83 -2.25 1.61
N ALA A 150 -10.97 -2.57 2.22
CA ALA A 150 -11.19 -2.38 3.65
C ALA A 150 -10.22 -3.18 4.57
N HIS A 151 -9.39 -4.06 4.01
CA HIS A 151 -8.44 -4.89 4.76
C HIS A 151 -7.00 -4.35 4.74
N TYR A 152 -6.74 -3.28 3.98
CA TYR A 152 -5.39 -2.71 3.91
C TYR A 152 -5.03 -1.99 5.20
N VAL A 153 -3.82 -2.27 5.67
CA VAL A 153 -3.16 -1.50 6.71
C VAL A 153 -2.35 -0.38 6.07
N TYR A 154 -2.46 0.84 6.58
CA TYR A 154 -1.65 1.98 6.14
C TYR A 154 -0.51 2.26 7.12
N PHE A 155 0.68 2.54 6.59
CA PHE A 155 1.88 2.83 7.38
C PHE A 155 2.49 4.18 6.99
N ALA A 156 3.04 4.92 7.95
CA ALA A 156 3.91 6.06 7.70
C ALA A 156 5.34 5.70 8.11
N ASP A 157 6.35 6.12 7.33
CA ASP A 157 7.77 5.85 7.62
C ASP A 157 8.20 6.49 8.95
N LYS A 158 8.84 5.68 9.82
CA LYS A 158 9.29 6.01 11.19
C LYS A 158 10.10 7.30 11.31
N ASN A 159 10.75 7.77 10.24
CA ASN A 159 11.50 9.03 10.27
C ASN A 159 10.62 10.30 10.22
N ASN A 160 9.33 10.16 9.92
CA ASN A 160 8.34 11.24 9.94
C ASN A 160 7.07 10.86 10.73
N VAL A 161 7.10 9.77 11.52
CA VAL A 161 5.99 9.42 12.41
C VAL A 161 6.01 10.36 13.61
N SER A 162 5.21 11.41 13.56
CA SER A 162 4.74 12.11 14.75
C SER A 162 3.80 11.17 15.52
N ASP A 163 4.32 10.18 16.25
CA ASP A 163 3.63 9.26 17.19
C ASP A 163 2.30 8.59 16.74
N GLN A 164 1.87 8.78 15.51
CA GLN A 164 0.66 8.22 14.93
C GLN A 164 1.10 7.31 13.78
N ALA A 165 1.41 6.04 14.06
CA ALA A 165 1.01 5.08 13.04
C ALA A 165 -0.50 5.17 13.07
N VAL A 166 -1.03 5.76 12.01
CA VAL A 166 -2.45 5.94 11.89
C VAL A 166 -3.03 4.56 11.56
N ALA A 167 -3.14 3.73 12.58
CA ALA A 167 -4.14 2.69 12.61
C ALA A 167 -5.49 3.41 12.71
N PHE A 168 -6.03 3.87 11.59
CA PHE A 168 -7.47 4.10 11.51
C PHE A 168 -8.14 2.72 11.52
N SER A 169 -8.16 2.08 12.70
CA SER A 169 -8.99 0.91 12.98
C SER A 169 -10.49 1.25 12.96
N GLU A 170 -10.86 2.49 12.63
CA GLU A 170 -12.23 2.97 12.56
C GLU A 170 -12.42 3.94 11.38
N LEU A 171 -12.19 3.48 10.14
CA LEU A 171 -13.06 3.99 9.08
C LEU A 171 -14.41 3.30 9.29
N PRO A 172 -15.50 4.04 9.58
CA PRO A 172 -16.82 3.45 9.62
C PRO A 172 -17.06 2.86 8.24
N VAL A 173 -17.37 1.57 8.19
CA VAL A 173 -17.99 0.99 7.01
C VAL A 173 -19.35 1.67 6.89
N ALA A 174 -19.40 2.80 6.19
CA ALA A 174 -20.65 3.44 5.83
C ALA A 174 -21.26 2.59 4.70
N PHE A 175 -22.06 1.60 5.11
CA PHE A 175 -23.05 1.01 4.23
C PHE A 175 -24.15 2.06 4.01
N TYR A 176 -24.35 2.46 2.76
CA TYR A 176 -25.65 2.87 2.26
C TYR A 176 -25.94 2.09 0.98
#